data_AF-A0A9E2FAL2-F1
#
_entry.id   AF-A0A9E2FAL2-F1
#
_cell.length_a   1.000
_cell.length_b   1.000
_cell.length_c   1.000
_cell.angle_alpha   90.00
_cell.angle_beta   90.00
_cell.angle_gamma   90.00
#
_symmetry.space_group_name_H-M   'P 1'
#
loop_
_entity.id
_entity.type
_entity.pdbx_description
1 polymer ?
#
loop_
_entity_poly.entity_id
_entity_poly.type
_entity_poly.pdbx_seq_one_letter_code
_entity_poly.pdbx_strand_id
1 'polypeptide(L)'
;SLFMTFAGVLLGSIVIISELFVRGLYYGGGSSRRFRSSGSSRGGGQLQVIIMIAAVVFAILAPIIAQLLYFAISRRREYLADASAARLTRYPDGLASALEKISSCTDDLTQASKATAPLFIVNPLKKQGMQLSNLTSTHPPIDERVNILRAMSHGASLVDYQQAYDKVRKSKSPLIPPSGLASDLNVPIRKPHQEKETSKKDKQRGLGDVVRAMNQFIFLTCLCGLKLKIPPEYKKETVSCPRCQHVNRLPKAQLATIAALASTLENEVQLEESKTDTKAESKLEYKRTSDQWETFSCACGRNLQLSPAFEGDHLTCGSCGKDIKILK
;
A
#
# COMPACT_ATOMS: atom_id res chain seq x y z
N SER A 1 -23.76 7.65 16.10
CA SER A 1 -23.57 6.98 17.40
C SER A 1 -24.89 6.50 17.98
N LEU A 2 -25.90 7.36 18.15
CA LEU A 2 -27.18 7.03 18.80
C LEU A 2 -28.00 5.91 18.10
N PHE A 3 -28.02 5.89 16.76
CA PHE A 3 -28.69 4.81 16.02
C PHE A 3 -28.00 3.44 16.23
N MET A 4 -26.67 3.42 16.28
CA MET A 4 -25.90 2.18 16.46
C MET A 4 -26.02 1.65 17.89
N THR A 5 -26.03 2.53 18.90
CA THR A 5 -26.28 2.11 20.29
C THR A 5 -27.71 1.61 20.46
N PHE A 6 -28.69 2.29 19.88
CA PHE A 6 -30.09 1.86 19.95
C PHE A 6 -30.34 0.54 19.21
N ALA A 7 -29.78 0.38 18.00
CA ALA A 7 -29.87 -0.86 17.25
C ALA A 7 -29.21 -2.02 17.99
N GLY A 8 -28.05 -1.79 18.63
CA GLY A 8 -27.36 -2.80 19.44
C GLY A 8 -28.15 -3.20 20.69
N VAL A 9 -28.75 -2.24 21.40
CA VAL A 9 -29.58 -2.51 22.59
C VAL A 9 -30.86 -3.26 22.21
N LEU A 10 -31.53 -2.88 21.12
CA LEU A 10 -32.72 -3.59 20.62
C LEU A 10 -32.39 -5.01 20.14
N LEU A 11 -31.30 -5.19 19.41
CA LEU A 11 -30.85 -6.53 19.00
C LEU A 11 -30.53 -7.39 20.22
N GLY A 12 -29.79 -6.83 21.19
CA GLY A 12 -29.44 -7.52 22.42
C GLY A 12 -30.67 -7.93 23.23
N SER A 13 -31.64 -7.02 23.40
CA SER A 13 -32.88 -7.33 24.12
C SER A 13 -33.72 -8.40 23.41
N ILE A 14 -33.83 -8.35 22.08
CA ILE A 14 -34.54 -9.37 21.29
C ILE A 14 -33.86 -10.74 21.43
N VAL A 15 -32.52 -10.80 21.33
CA VAL A 15 -31.79 -12.06 21.47
C VAL A 15 -31.94 -12.63 22.87
N ILE A 16 -31.79 -11.80 23.91
CA ILE A 16 -31.96 -12.23 25.31
C ILE A 16 -33.38 -12.72 25.56
N ILE A 17 -34.41 -12.02 25.08
CA ILE A 17 -35.81 -12.42 25.24
C ILE A 17 -36.08 -13.73 24.48
N SER A 18 -35.58 -13.86 23.25
CA SER A 18 -35.72 -15.09 22.45
C SER A 18 -35.03 -16.27 23.13
N GLU A 19 -33.83 -16.07 23.67
CA GLU A 19 -33.08 -17.12 24.36
C GLU A 19 -33.74 -17.51 25.69
N LEU A 20 -34.24 -16.53 26.47
CA LEU A 20 -35.03 -16.78 27.68
C LEU A 20 -36.33 -17.53 27.37
N PHE A 21 -36.99 -17.21 26.27
CA PHE A 21 -38.22 -17.88 25.85
C PHE A 21 -37.94 -19.34 25.43
N VAL A 22 -36.94 -19.58 24.57
CA VAL A 22 -36.56 -20.94 24.14
C VAL A 22 -36.06 -21.77 25.32
N ARG A 23 -35.23 -21.18 26.19
CA ARG A 23 -34.73 -21.83 27.40
C ARG A 23 -35.86 -22.08 28.41
N GLY A 24 -36.81 -21.17 28.51
CA GLY A 24 -38.04 -21.32 29.30
C GLY A 24 -38.93 -22.45 28.78
N LEU A 25 -39.03 -22.65 27.46
CA LEU A 25 -39.75 -23.78 26.88
C LEU A 25 -39.00 -25.12 27.06
N TYR A 26 -37.67 -25.11 26.90
CA TYR A 26 -36.84 -26.30 27.03
C TYR A 26 -36.73 -26.80 28.48
N TYR A 27 -36.45 -25.91 29.43
CA TYR A 27 -36.36 -26.25 30.86
C TYR A 27 -37.72 -26.22 31.57
N GLY A 28 -38.69 -25.44 31.10
CA GLY A 28 -40.06 -25.40 31.60
C GLY A 28 -40.94 -26.54 31.08
N GLY A 29 -40.56 -27.20 29.97
CA GLY A 29 -41.24 -28.38 29.43
C GLY A 29 -41.26 -29.59 30.36
N GLY A 30 -40.38 -29.64 31.37
CA GLY A 30 -40.38 -30.65 32.44
C GLY A 30 -41.30 -30.35 33.63
N SER A 31 -41.90 -29.15 33.68
CA SER A 31 -42.77 -28.70 34.78
C SER A 31 -44.25 -28.63 34.38
N SER A 32 -44.67 -29.43 33.40
CA SER A 32 -46.09 -29.56 33.00
C SER A 32 -46.96 -30.32 34.03
N ARG A 33 -46.53 -30.45 35.29
CA ARG A 33 -47.30 -31.10 36.37
C ARG A 33 -47.89 -30.15 37.41
N ARG A 34 -47.74 -28.82 37.28
CA ARG A 34 -48.22 -27.89 38.33
C ARG A 34 -49.32 -26.89 37.95
N PHE A 35 -49.78 -26.86 36.69
CA PHE A 35 -50.98 -26.11 36.32
C PHE A 35 -52.15 -27.06 36.03
N ARG A 36 -52.56 -27.82 37.06
CA ARG A 36 -53.94 -28.31 37.18
C ARG A 36 -54.75 -27.19 37.83
N SER A 37 -55.25 -26.25 37.02
CA SER A 37 -56.38 -25.42 37.42
C SER A 37 -57.61 -25.97 36.72
N SER A 38 -58.54 -26.47 37.53
CA SER A 38 -59.85 -26.95 37.09
C SER A 38 -60.62 -25.81 36.44
N GLY A 39 -60.96 -25.96 35.16
CA GLY A 39 -61.81 -24.99 34.47
C GLY A 39 -62.12 -25.49 33.07
N SER A 40 -63.25 -26.15 32.94
CA SER A 40 -63.85 -26.61 31.70
C SER A 40 -63.98 -25.48 30.66
N SER A 41 -63.22 -25.55 29.56
CA SER A 41 -63.77 -25.28 28.23
C SER A 41 -62.93 -25.99 27.16
N ARG A 42 -63.62 -26.86 26.42
CA ARG A 42 -63.14 -27.54 25.22
C ARG A 42 -62.86 -26.47 24.16
N GLY A 43 -61.60 -26.31 23.74
CA GLY A 43 -61.25 -25.45 22.60
C GLY A 43 -59.80 -24.95 22.52
N GLY A 44 -58.98 -25.07 23.58
CA GLY A 44 -57.63 -24.47 23.62
C GLY A 44 -56.46 -25.33 23.13
N GLY A 45 -56.65 -26.64 22.91
CA GLY A 45 -55.56 -27.57 22.57
C GLY A 45 -54.93 -27.28 21.20
N GLN A 46 -55.73 -26.89 20.21
CA GLN A 46 -55.24 -26.55 18.88
C GLN A 46 -54.42 -25.25 18.88
N LEU A 47 -54.86 -24.25 19.65
CA LEU A 47 -54.13 -22.99 19.81
C LEU A 47 -52.77 -23.21 20.51
N GLN A 48 -52.72 -24.08 21.52
CA GLN A 48 -51.47 -24.43 22.20
C GLN A 48 -50.47 -25.15 21.29
N VAL A 49 -50.93 -26.02 20.40
CA VAL A 49 -50.08 -26.68 19.38
C VAL A 49 -49.58 -25.67 18.35
N ILE A 50 -50.44 -24.75 17.87
CA ILE A 50 -50.04 -23.69 16.93
C ILE A 50 -48.97 -22.78 17.56
N ILE A 51 -49.14 -22.38 18.82
CA ILE A 51 -48.16 -21.55 19.55
C ILE A 51 -46.84 -22.31 19.74
N MET A 52 -46.86 -23.60 20.05
CA MET A 52 -45.65 -24.41 20.15
C MET A 52 -44.91 -24.54 18.83
N ILE A 53 -45.63 -24.79 17.72
CA ILE A 53 -45.02 -24.87 16.38
C ILE A 53 -44.42 -23.50 16.01
N ALA A 54 -45.16 -22.41 16.21
CA ALA A 54 -44.65 -21.06 15.98
C ALA A 54 -43.41 -20.76 16.84
N ALA A 55 -43.41 -21.17 18.11
CA ALA A 55 -42.28 -21.01 19.01
C ALA A 55 -41.02 -21.74 18.51
N VAL A 56 -41.14 -22.99 18.05
CA VAL A 56 -40.02 -23.75 17.48
C VAL A 56 -39.51 -23.11 16.20
N VAL A 57 -40.41 -22.65 15.32
CA VAL A 57 -40.05 -21.95 14.08
C VAL A 57 -39.27 -20.67 14.39
N PHE A 58 -39.76 -19.82 15.30
CA PHE A 58 -39.06 -18.62 15.74
C PHE A 58 -37.75 -18.91 16.45
N ALA A 59 -37.66 -19.99 17.24
CA ALA A 59 -36.42 -20.40 17.92
C ALA A 59 -35.27 -20.66 16.95
N ILE A 60 -35.57 -21.19 15.76
CA ILE A 60 -34.59 -21.49 14.71
C ILE A 60 -34.34 -20.24 13.83
N LEU A 61 -35.39 -19.52 13.45
CA LEU A 61 -35.28 -18.36 12.55
C LEU A 61 -34.66 -17.12 13.21
N ALA A 62 -34.97 -16.85 14.48
CA ALA A 62 -34.48 -15.68 15.19
C ALA A 62 -32.94 -15.56 15.20
N PRO A 63 -32.15 -16.60 15.57
CA PRO A 63 -30.68 -16.50 15.56
C PRO A 63 -30.10 -16.29 14.15
N ILE A 64 -30.72 -16.87 13.12
CA ILE A 64 -30.28 -16.68 11.73
C ILE A 64 -30.50 -15.22 11.30
N ILE A 65 -31.69 -14.68 11.58
CA ILE A 65 -32.02 -13.28 11.27
C ILE A 65 -31.11 -12.32 12.05
N ALA A 66 -30.83 -12.62 13.33
CA ALA A 66 -29.93 -11.82 14.16
C ALA A 66 -28.50 -11.77 13.59
N GLN A 67 -27.98 -12.92 13.12
CA GLN A 67 -26.66 -12.98 12.47
C GLN A 67 -26.63 -12.19 11.15
N LEU A 68 -27.66 -12.32 10.32
CA LEU A 68 -27.75 -11.56 9.07
C LEU A 68 -27.81 -10.05 9.32
N LEU A 69 -28.58 -9.62 10.34
CA LEU A 69 -28.66 -8.23 10.72
C LEU A 69 -27.33 -7.72 11.28
N TYR A 70 -26.64 -8.53 12.10
CA TYR A 70 -25.31 -8.21 12.59
C TYR A 70 -24.31 -7.99 11.44
N PHE A 71 -24.26 -8.90 10.45
CA PHE A 71 -23.41 -8.73 9.27
C PHE A 71 -23.81 -7.52 8.42
N ALA A 72 -25.11 -7.23 8.29
CA ALA A 72 -25.58 -6.04 7.58
C ALA A 72 -25.16 -4.73 8.27
N ILE A 73 -25.27 -4.65 9.60
CA ILE A 73 -24.84 -3.49 10.40
C ILE A 73 -23.32 -3.34 10.34
N SER A 74 -22.57 -4.44 10.48
CA SER A 74 -21.11 -4.44 10.37
C SER A 74 -20.67 -3.88 9.02
N ARG A 75 -21.24 -4.37 7.91
CA ARG A 75 -20.93 -3.86 6.56
C ARG A 75 -21.25 -2.38 6.37
N ARG A 76 -22.41 -1.90 6.87
CA ARG A 76 -22.75 -0.46 6.83
C ARG A 76 -21.75 0.40 7.59
N ARG A 77 -21.25 -0.08 8.73
CA ARG A 77 -20.24 0.64 9.52
C ARG A 77 -18.92 0.81 8.75
N GLU A 78 -18.50 -0.21 8.02
CA GLU A 78 -17.28 -0.14 7.19
C GLU A 78 -17.38 0.92 6.10
N TYR A 79 -18.50 0.98 5.35
CA TYR A 79 -18.68 2.02 4.34
C TYR A 79 -18.77 3.43 4.94
N LEU A 80 -19.37 3.58 6.13
CA LEU A 80 -19.38 4.88 6.83
C LEU A 80 -17.99 5.29 7.31
N ALA A 81 -17.17 4.32 7.72
CA ALA A 81 -15.77 4.57 8.07
C ALA A 81 -14.98 5.03 6.84
N ASP A 82 -15.18 4.40 5.68
CA ASP A 82 -14.57 4.81 4.42
C ASP A 82 -14.98 6.22 3.99
N ALA A 83 -16.28 6.53 4.06
CA ALA A 83 -16.78 7.87 3.77
C ALA A 83 -16.15 8.93 4.68
N SER A 84 -16.06 8.63 5.98
CA SER A 84 -15.46 9.53 6.97
C SER A 84 -13.95 9.69 6.75
N ALA A 85 -13.25 8.62 6.41
CA ALA A 85 -11.82 8.63 6.14
C ALA A 85 -11.50 9.37 4.82
N ALA A 86 -12.28 9.16 3.77
CA ALA A 86 -12.16 9.91 2.51
C ALA A 86 -12.35 11.41 2.76
N ARG A 87 -13.36 11.79 3.56
CA ARG A 87 -13.60 13.18 3.96
C ARG A 87 -12.45 13.77 4.77
N LEU A 88 -11.94 13.04 5.76
CA LEU A 88 -10.90 13.55 6.66
C LEU A 88 -9.55 13.69 5.93
N THR A 89 -9.18 12.69 5.14
CA THR A 89 -7.91 12.68 4.38
C THR A 89 -7.97 13.58 3.15
N ARG A 90 -9.18 13.83 2.64
CA ARG A 90 -9.47 14.49 1.37
C ARG A 90 -8.78 13.81 0.19
N TYR A 91 -8.45 12.52 0.28
CA TYR A 91 -7.67 11.84 -0.76
C TYR A 91 -8.22 10.42 -1.03
N PRO A 92 -9.35 10.32 -1.76
CA PRO A 92 -10.05 9.04 -1.99
C PRO A 92 -9.19 8.04 -2.79
N ASP A 93 -8.44 8.48 -3.80
CA ASP A 93 -7.56 7.61 -4.58
C ASP A 93 -6.42 7.01 -3.76
N GLY A 94 -5.86 7.77 -2.82
CA GLY A 94 -4.85 7.25 -1.89
C GLY A 94 -5.42 6.20 -0.95
N LEU A 95 -6.67 6.39 -0.51
CA LEU A 95 -7.37 5.41 0.32
C LEU A 95 -7.65 4.11 -0.46
N ALA A 96 -8.12 4.23 -1.69
CA ALA A 96 -8.31 3.09 -2.60
C ALA A 96 -6.99 2.31 -2.80
N SER A 97 -5.90 3.02 -3.09
CA SER A 97 -4.57 2.41 -3.27
C SER A 97 -4.05 1.75 -1.98
N ALA A 98 -4.35 2.31 -0.81
CA ALA A 98 -3.99 1.71 0.47
C ALA A 98 -4.77 0.41 0.73
N LEU A 99 -6.07 0.38 0.43
CA LEU A 99 -6.90 -0.82 0.55
C LEU A 99 -6.43 -1.94 -0.39
N GLU A 100 -6.04 -1.60 -1.62
CA GLU A 100 -5.45 -2.57 -2.55
C GLU A 100 -4.16 -3.18 -2.00
N LYS A 101 -3.25 -2.35 -1.47
CA LYS A 101 -2.01 -2.84 -0.84
C LYS A 101 -2.28 -3.76 0.35
N ILE A 102 -3.28 -3.43 1.17
CA ILE A 102 -3.69 -4.28 2.31
C ILE A 102 -4.27 -5.60 1.79
N SER A 103 -5.06 -5.58 0.71
CA SER A 103 -5.64 -6.80 0.13
C SER A 103 -4.60 -7.73 -0.49
N SER A 104 -3.52 -7.16 -1.05
CA SER A 104 -2.41 -7.94 -1.60
C SER A 104 -1.47 -8.51 -0.54
N CYS A 105 -1.53 -8.01 0.70
CA CYS A 105 -0.69 -8.46 1.80
C CYS A 105 -1.32 -9.71 2.43
N THR A 106 -0.89 -10.88 1.97
CA THR A 106 -1.30 -12.19 2.51
C THR A 106 -0.13 -12.89 3.16
N ASP A 107 0.64 -12.17 3.97
CA ASP A 107 1.73 -12.78 4.72
C ASP A 107 1.15 -13.67 5.83
N ASP A 108 1.26 -14.99 5.63
CA ASP A 108 0.90 -15.98 6.63
C ASP A 108 1.88 -15.91 7.80
N LEU A 109 1.47 -15.22 8.86
CA LEU A 109 2.23 -15.14 10.10
C LEU A 109 2.11 -16.47 10.86
N THR A 110 3.13 -17.32 10.72
CA THR A 110 3.22 -18.66 11.31
C THR A 110 3.16 -18.69 12.84
N GLN A 111 3.33 -17.56 13.52
CA GLN A 111 3.36 -17.46 15.00
C GLN A 111 2.25 -16.58 15.61
N ALA A 112 1.19 -16.25 14.87
CA ALA A 112 0.11 -15.45 15.46
C ALA A 112 -0.77 -16.30 16.40
N SER A 113 -0.96 -15.82 17.63
CA SER A 113 -1.88 -16.42 18.61
C SER A 113 -3.29 -15.82 18.50
N LYS A 114 -4.33 -16.55 18.93
CA LYS A 114 -5.70 -16.01 19.03
C LYS A 114 -5.79 -14.77 19.92
N ALA A 115 -4.95 -14.67 20.95
CA ALA A 115 -4.91 -13.53 21.86
C ALA A 115 -4.31 -12.27 21.22
N THR A 116 -3.34 -12.44 20.31
CA THR A 116 -2.69 -11.31 19.62
C THR A 116 -3.37 -10.94 18.31
N ALA A 117 -4.28 -11.77 17.78
CA ALA A 117 -5.03 -11.51 16.56
C ALA A 117 -5.68 -10.11 16.46
N PRO A 118 -6.25 -9.51 17.53
CA PRO A 118 -6.82 -8.15 17.49
C PRO A 118 -5.78 -7.03 17.31
N LEU A 119 -4.49 -7.30 17.52
CA LEU A 119 -3.42 -6.31 17.36
C LEU A 119 -2.95 -6.16 15.90
N PHE A 120 -3.35 -7.09 15.03
CA PHE A 120 -2.94 -7.08 13.63
C PHE A 120 -3.93 -6.31 12.76
N ILE A 121 -3.40 -5.58 11.78
CA ILE A 121 -4.19 -4.85 10.78
C ILE A 121 -4.98 -5.83 9.89
N VAL A 122 -4.37 -6.98 9.57
CA VAL A 122 -4.98 -8.08 8.84
C VAL A 122 -5.02 -9.28 9.77
N ASN A 123 -6.18 -9.93 9.90
CA ASN A 123 -6.32 -11.07 10.81
C ASN A 123 -5.45 -12.25 10.33
N PRO A 124 -4.39 -12.61 11.07
CA PRO A 124 -3.44 -13.65 10.66
C PRO A 124 -3.99 -15.07 10.79
N LEU A 125 -5.14 -15.23 11.47
CA LEU A 125 -5.82 -16.51 11.65
C LEU A 125 -6.90 -16.75 10.58
N LYS A 126 -7.08 -15.81 9.66
CA LYS A 126 -8.03 -15.95 8.55
C LYS A 126 -7.40 -16.88 7.51
N LYS A 127 -7.76 -18.17 7.56
CA LYS A 127 -7.27 -19.18 6.59
C LYS A 127 -7.43 -18.69 5.15
N GLN A 128 -6.33 -18.70 4.41
CA GLN A 128 -6.28 -18.52 2.97
C GLN A 128 -7.26 -19.53 2.32
N GLY A 129 -8.27 -19.04 1.60
CA GLY A 129 -9.29 -19.89 0.97
C GLY A 129 -10.67 -19.95 1.65
N MET A 130 -10.88 -19.33 2.81
CA MET A 130 -12.26 -19.04 3.29
C MET A 130 -12.88 -17.85 2.54
N GLN A 131 -12.88 -17.91 1.22
CA GLN A 131 -13.72 -17.08 0.32
C GLN A 131 -15.19 -17.56 0.36
N LEU A 132 -15.64 -18.08 1.51
CA LEU A 132 -17.00 -18.57 1.67
C LEU A 132 -17.95 -17.37 1.73
N SER A 133 -18.40 -16.99 0.55
CA SER A 133 -19.56 -16.17 0.22
C SER A 133 -19.55 -14.72 0.73
N ASN A 134 -19.88 -13.80 -0.17
CA ASN A 134 -20.29 -12.41 0.15
C ASN A 134 -21.44 -12.33 1.18
N LEU A 135 -22.08 -13.47 1.50
CA LEU A 135 -23.24 -13.58 2.38
C LEU A 135 -22.87 -13.76 3.85
N THR A 136 -21.76 -14.42 4.18
CA THR A 136 -21.28 -14.63 5.57
C THR A 136 -20.07 -13.78 5.95
N SER A 137 -19.65 -12.88 5.07
CA SER A 137 -18.53 -11.98 5.33
C SER A 137 -18.93 -10.84 6.29
N THR A 138 -18.16 -10.67 7.37
CA THR A 138 -18.34 -9.58 8.35
C THR A 138 -17.99 -8.20 7.80
N HIS A 139 -17.21 -8.16 6.71
CA HIS A 139 -16.83 -6.95 5.98
C HIS A 139 -17.35 -7.03 4.54
N PRO A 140 -17.63 -5.89 3.89
CA PRO A 140 -17.95 -5.88 2.48
C PRO A 140 -16.70 -6.25 1.66
N PRO A 141 -16.86 -6.78 0.44
CA PRO A 141 -15.73 -7.11 -0.42
C PRO A 141 -14.86 -5.87 -0.66
N ILE A 142 -13.54 -6.05 -0.61
CA ILE A 142 -12.58 -4.93 -0.71
C ILE A 142 -12.70 -4.27 -2.08
N ASP A 143 -12.92 -5.05 -3.14
CA ASP A 143 -13.06 -4.55 -4.52
C ASP A 143 -14.21 -3.54 -4.64
N GLU A 144 -15.33 -3.80 -3.97
CA GLU A 144 -16.47 -2.87 -3.98
C GLU A 144 -16.12 -1.56 -3.29
N ARG A 145 -15.39 -1.61 -2.16
CA ARG A 145 -14.92 -0.40 -1.45
C ARG A 145 -13.95 0.41 -2.31
N VAL A 146 -12.99 -0.26 -2.95
CA VAL A 146 -12.03 0.37 -3.88
C VAL A 146 -12.75 1.03 -5.05
N ASN A 147 -13.74 0.34 -5.64
CA ASN A 147 -14.53 0.88 -6.74
C ASN A 147 -15.36 2.11 -6.33
N ILE A 148 -15.94 2.12 -5.13
CA ILE A 148 -16.67 3.28 -4.60
C ILE A 148 -15.72 4.47 -4.44
N LEU A 149 -14.56 4.27 -3.83
CA LEU A 149 -13.58 5.33 -3.59
C LEU A 149 -13.04 5.92 -4.89
N ARG A 150 -12.71 5.07 -5.89
CA ARG A 150 -12.28 5.52 -7.22
C ARG A 150 -13.36 6.24 -8.00
N ALA A 151 -14.63 5.95 -7.73
CA ALA A 151 -15.74 6.66 -8.35
C ALA A 151 -15.92 8.08 -7.80
N MET A 152 -15.25 8.45 -6.70
CA MET A 152 -15.26 9.80 -6.13
C MET A 152 -14.28 10.73 -6.86
N SER A 153 -14.70 11.25 -8.01
CA SER A 153 -13.89 12.16 -8.84
C SER A 153 -14.15 13.65 -8.59
N HIS A 154 -15.33 14.01 -8.08
CA HIS A 154 -15.79 15.41 -8.00
C HIS A 154 -15.53 16.09 -6.65
N GLY A 155 -15.12 15.33 -5.63
CA GLY A 155 -14.89 15.84 -4.30
C GLY A 155 -14.69 14.73 -3.28
N ALA A 156 -14.35 15.13 -2.05
CA ALA A 156 -14.21 14.25 -0.89
C ALA A 156 -15.35 14.45 0.12
N SER A 157 -16.50 14.99 -0.30
CA SER A 157 -17.63 15.20 0.60
C SER A 157 -18.40 13.90 0.87
N LEU A 158 -19.26 13.90 1.90
CA LEU A 158 -20.16 12.76 2.16
C LEU A 158 -21.19 12.58 1.04
N VAL A 159 -21.58 13.67 0.37
CA VAL A 159 -22.52 13.64 -0.76
C VAL A 159 -21.87 12.93 -1.95
N ASP A 160 -20.61 13.25 -2.25
CA ASP A 160 -19.85 12.59 -3.32
C ASP A 160 -19.71 11.09 -3.06
N TYR A 161 -19.45 10.72 -1.79
CA TYR A 161 -19.36 9.31 -1.41
C TYR A 161 -20.69 8.59 -1.58
N GLN A 162 -21.81 9.18 -1.15
CA GLN A 162 -23.14 8.59 -1.32
C GLN A 162 -23.48 8.40 -2.81
N GLN A 163 -23.16 9.38 -3.67
CA GLN A 163 -23.37 9.27 -5.12
C GLN A 163 -22.52 8.14 -5.73
N ALA A 164 -21.25 8.05 -5.32
CA ALA A 164 -20.35 6.97 -5.75
C ALA A 164 -20.86 5.59 -5.29
N TYR A 165 -21.35 5.50 -4.05
CA TYR A 165 -21.96 4.29 -3.50
C TYR A 165 -23.18 3.84 -4.31
N ASP A 166 -24.11 4.76 -4.58
CA ASP A 166 -25.34 4.47 -5.33
C ASP A 166 -25.02 4.02 -6.77
N LYS A 167 -23.98 4.60 -7.38
CA LYS A 167 -23.50 4.24 -8.72
C LYS A 167 -22.94 2.82 -8.79
N VAL A 168 -22.12 2.43 -7.81
CA VAL A 168 -21.50 1.09 -7.78
C VAL A 168 -22.51 0.01 -7.41
N ARG A 169 -23.35 0.27 -6.40
CA ARG A 169 -24.25 -0.73 -5.82
C ARG A 169 -25.60 -0.83 -6.54
N LYS A 170 -25.86 0.06 -7.51
CA LYS A 170 -27.12 0.17 -8.26
C LYS A 170 -28.37 0.19 -7.37
N SER A 171 -28.23 0.72 -6.16
CA SER A 171 -29.25 0.73 -5.11
C SER A 171 -29.33 2.13 -4.53
N LYS A 172 -30.53 2.70 -4.41
CA LYS A 172 -30.76 4.03 -3.83
C LYS A 172 -30.95 4.00 -2.30
N SER A 173 -30.41 2.97 -1.64
CA SER A 173 -30.54 2.83 -0.19
C SER A 173 -29.60 3.84 0.51
N PRO A 174 -30.13 4.84 1.23
CA PRO A 174 -29.31 5.87 1.83
C PRO A 174 -28.41 5.26 2.92
N LEU A 175 -27.10 5.39 2.76
CA LEU A 175 -26.12 4.95 3.75
C LEU A 175 -25.94 6.00 4.84
N ILE A 176 -25.90 7.28 4.43
CA ILE A 176 -25.69 8.43 5.29
C ILE A 176 -27.06 9.08 5.59
N PRO A 177 -27.37 9.40 6.86
CA PRO A 177 -28.62 10.09 7.21
C PRO A 177 -28.66 11.50 6.57
N PRO A 178 -29.85 12.05 6.30
CA PRO A 178 -30.01 13.36 5.65
C PRO A 178 -29.29 14.49 6.40
N SER A 179 -29.18 14.40 7.73
CA SER A 179 -28.42 15.35 8.55
C SER A 179 -26.92 15.38 8.21
N GLY A 180 -26.33 14.23 7.84
CA GLY A 180 -24.93 14.14 7.44
C GLY A 180 -24.67 14.54 5.98
N LEU A 181 -25.70 14.57 5.14
CA LEU A 181 -25.63 15.08 3.77
C LEU A 181 -25.74 16.60 3.72
N ALA A 182 -26.47 17.20 4.67
CA ALA A 182 -26.68 18.64 4.75
C ALA A 182 -25.43 19.44 5.19
N SER A 183 -24.47 18.80 5.87
CA SER A 183 -23.34 19.51 6.50
C SER A 183 -22.17 19.83 5.58
N ASP A 184 -22.06 19.21 4.40
CA ASP A 184 -20.82 19.20 3.63
C ASP A 184 -21.07 19.22 2.11
N LEU A 185 -21.34 20.39 1.57
CA LEU A 185 -21.67 20.55 0.15
C LEU A 185 -20.45 20.57 -0.78
N ASN A 186 -19.24 20.87 -0.29
CA ASN A 186 -18.04 20.83 -1.13
C ASN A 186 -16.75 20.67 -0.31
N VAL A 187 -16.08 19.54 -0.45
CA VAL A 187 -14.75 19.28 0.13
C VAL A 187 -13.77 18.98 -1.01
N PRO A 188 -12.80 19.86 -1.30
CA PRO A 188 -11.90 19.65 -2.42
C PRO A 188 -10.92 18.51 -2.14
N ILE A 189 -10.57 17.79 -3.20
CA ILE A 189 -9.59 16.70 -3.14
C ILE A 189 -8.19 17.30 -2.90
N ARG A 190 -7.51 16.77 -1.88
CA ARG A 190 -6.09 17.03 -1.60
C ARG A 190 -5.26 16.33 -2.66
N LYS A 191 -4.42 17.08 -3.36
CA LYS A 191 -3.44 16.53 -4.31
C LYS A 191 -2.45 15.62 -3.56
N PRO A 192 -1.97 14.53 -4.19
CA PRO A 192 -0.90 13.72 -3.62
C PRO A 192 0.27 14.63 -3.23
N HIS A 193 0.80 14.42 -2.03
CA HIS A 193 2.05 15.05 -1.66
C HIS A 193 3.11 14.45 -2.57
N GLN A 194 3.65 15.25 -3.50
CA GLN A 194 4.81 14.84 -4.26
C GLN A 194 5.90 14.52 -3.24
N GLU A 195 6.35 13.26 -3.25
CA GLU A 195 7.50 12.84 -2.49
C GLU A 195 8.61 13.83 -2.85
N LYS A 196 9.08 14.61 -1.86
CA LYS A 196 10.07 15.66 -2.10
C LYS A 196 11.15 15.02 -2.94
N GLU A 197 11.35 15.55 -4.16
CA GLU A 197 12.50 15.16 -4.96
C GLU A 197 13.68 15.15 -4.01
N THR A 198 14.35 14.00 -3.91
CA THR A 198 15.52 13.79 -3.06
C THR A 198 16.34 15.07 -3.09
N SER A 199 16.58 15.65 -1.90
CA SER A 199 17.28 16.93 -1.79
C SER A 199 18.51 16.91 -2.70
N LYS A 200 18.90 18.02 -3.35
CA LYS A 200 20.11 18.04 -4.20
C LYS A 200 21.30 17.35 -3.51
N LYS A 201 21.37 17.45 -2.18
CA LYS A 201 22.33 16.76 -1.31
C LYS A 201 22.18 15.24 -1.29
N ASP A 202 20.97 14.71 -1.28
CA ASP A 202 20.67 13.28 -1.33
C ASP A 202 20.85 12.70 -2.75
N LYS A 203 20.55 13.47 -3.81
CA LYS A 203 20.92 13.10 -5.19
C LYS A 203 22.45 13.02 -5.35
N GLN A 204 23.20 14.00 -4.81
CA GLN A 204 24.66 13.96 -4.79
C GLN A 204 25.22 12.80 -3.95
N ARG A 205 24.60 12.48 -2.81
CA ARG A 205 24.98 11.31 -1.99
C ARG A 205 24.72 9.99 -2.70
N GLY A 206 23.58 9.87 -3.40
CA GLY A 206 23.25 8.71 -4.22
C GLY A 206 24.24 8.51 -5.37
N LEU A 207 24.56 9.58 -6.11
CA LEU A 207 25.56 9.52 -7.18
C LEU A 207 26.95 9.14 -6.63
N GLY A 208 27.33 9.70 -5.49
CA GLY A 208 28.58 9.35 -4.81
C GLY A 208 28.61 7.93 -4.27
N ASP A 209 27.46 7.31 -3.98
CA ASP A 209 27.37 5.90 -3.60
C ASP A 209 27.54 4.99 -4.83
N VAL A 210 26.99 5.37 -5.98
CA VAL A 210 27.17 4.62 -7.24
C VAL A 210 28.62 4.63 -7.70
N VAL A 211 29.27 5.79 -7.71
CA VAL A 211 30.71 5.90 -8.08
C VAL A 211 31.58 5.03 -7.16
N ARG A 212 31.24 4.96 -5.87
CA ARG A 212 31.98 4.12 -4.91
C ARG A 212 31.66 2.63 -5.07
N ALA A 213 30.43 2.27 -5.44
CA ALA A 213 30.09 0.89 -5.78
C ALA A 213 30.91 0.40 -6.99
N MET A 214 31.11 1.27 -7.99
CA MET A 214 31.98 0.98 -9.14
C MET A 214 33.45 0.79 -8.72
N ASN A 215 33.92 1.55 -7.72
CA ASN A 215 35.25 1.37 -7.12
C ASN A 215 35.30 0.28 -6.02
N GLN A 216 34.42 -0.71 -6.07
CA GLN A 216 34.38 -1.88 -5.18
C GLN A 216 34.25 -1.58 -3.67
N PHE A 217 33.62 -0.46 -3.30
CA PHE A 217 33.33 -0.20 -1.89
C PHE A 217 32.20 -1.11 -1.39
N ILE A 218 32.38 -1.67 -0.19
CA ILE A 218 31.33 -2.43 0.50
C ILE A 218 30.47 -1.48 1.31
N PHE A 219 29.15 -1.62 1.15
CA PHE A 219 28.15 -0.90 1.93
C PHE A 219 27.54 -1.84 2.98
N LEU A 220 27.84 -1.58 4.25
CA LEU A 220 27.32 -2.36 5.38
C LEU A 220 26.38 -1.49 6.22
N THR A 221 25.13 -1.93 6.38
CA THR A 221 24.17 -1.27 7.26
C THR A 221 24.31 -1.82 8.69
N CYS A 222 24.73 -0.97 9.62
CA CYS A 222 24.78 -1.32 11.04
C CYS A 222 23.35 -1.36 11.63
N LEU A 223 23.16 -2.10 12.73
CA LEU A 223 21.90 -2.19 13.47
C LEU A 223 21.34 -0.83 13.93
N CYS A 224 22.21 0.17 14.11
CA CYS A 224 21.80 1.53 14.44
C CYS A 224 21.30 2.36 13.23
N GLY A 225 21.21 1.74 12.05
CA GLY A 225 20.79 2.36 10.80
C GLY A 225 21.87 3.17 10.07
N LEU A 226 23.13 3.17 10.55
CA LEU A 226 24.24 3.84 9.86
C LEU A 226 24.78 2.96 8.72
N LYS A 227 24.81 3.50 7.50
CA LYS A 227 25.45 2.89 6.32
C LYS A 227 26.96 3.17 6.35
N LEU A 228 27.74 2.16 6.72
CA LEU A 228 29.20 2.18 6.72
C LEU A 228 29.71 1.94 5.29
N LYS A 229 30.69 2.75 4.86
CA LYS A 229 31.35 2.62 3.55
C LYS A 229 32.77 2.16 3.79
N ILE A 230 33.12 0.99 3.27
CA ILE A 230 34.39 0.33 3.58
C ILE A 230 35.17 0.18 2.27
N PRO A 231 36.40 0.73 2.20
CA PRO A 231 37.22 0.64 0.98
C PRO A 231 37.70 -0.81 0.76
N PRO A 232 38.00 -1.19 -0.49
CA PRO A 232 38.47 -2.55 -0.82
C PRO A 232 39.81 -2.91 -0.16
N GLU A 233 40.63 -1.90 0.18
CA GLU A 233 41.93 -2.08 0.86
C GLU A 233 41.82 -2.34 2.37
N TYR A 234 40.60 -2.37 2.93
CA TYR A 234 40.41 -2.51 4.37
C TYR A 234 40.70 -3.95 4.85
N LYS A 235 41.84 -4.12 5.53
CA LYS A 235 42.39 -5.45 5.92
C LYS A 235 41.74 -6.09 7.15
N LYS A 236 41.01 -5.35 7.98
CA LYS A 236 40.46 -5.88 9.25
C LYS A 236 39.09 -6.53 9.03
N GLU A 237 38.83 -7.64 9.70
CA GLU A 237 37.57 -8.40 9.57
C GLU A 237 36.39 -7.72 10.28
N THR A 238 36.67 -6.72 11.10
CA THR A 238 35.72 -6.04 11.97
C THR A 238 35.81 -4.52 11.80
N VAL A 239 34.66 -3.86 11.72
CA VAL A 239 34.53 -2.40 11.69
C VAL A 239 33.63 -1.95 12.82
N SER A 240 34.16 -1.08 13.68
CA SER A 240 33.38 -0.44 14.74
C SER A 240 32.57 0.73 14.18
N CYS A 241 31.28 0.77 14.51
CA CYS A 241 30.41 1.86 14.11
C CYS A 241 30.73 3.13 14.93
N PRO A 242 30.99 4.29 14.30
CA PRO A 242 31.26 5.54 15.05
C PRO A 242 30.02 6.08 15.80
N ARG A 243 28.82 5.58 15.48
CA ARG A 243 27.57 6.03 16.11
C ARG A 243 27.14 5.20 17.32
N CYS A 244 27.32 3.88 17.27
CA CYS A 244 26.87 2.98 18.33
C CYS A 244 27.98 2.08 18.90
N GLN A 245 29.21 2.22 18.42
CA GLN A 245 30.40 1.42 18.79
C GLN A 245 30.24 -0.10 18.58
N HIS A 246 29.14 -0.54 17.94
CA HIS A 246 28.91 -1.93 17.63
C HIS A 246 29.90 -2.42 16.58
N VAL A 247 30.47 -3.61 16.83
CA VAL A 247 31.48 -4.23 15.98
C VAL A 247 30.78 -5.07 14.93
N ASN A 248 30.75 -4.58 13.69
CA ASN A 248 30.15 -5.31 12.55
C ASN A 248 31.24 -6.15 11.86
N ARG A 249 30.93 -7.41 11.55
CA ARG A 249 31.82 -8.32 10.81
C ARG A 249 31.63 -8.15 9.29
N LEU A 250 32.73 -8.13 8.54
CA LEU A 250 32.70 -8.03 7.08
C LEU A 250 32.52 -9.41 6.42
N PRO A 251 31.60 -9.55 5.45
CA PRO A 251 31.46 -10.79 4.69
C PRO A 251 32.63 -10.93 3.70
N LYS A 252 33.72 -11.59 4.12
CA LYS A 252 34.91 -11.83 3.30
C LYS A 252 34.64 -12.56 1.98
N ALA A 253 33.59 -13.38 1.91
CA ALA A 253 33.24 -14.15 0.72
C ALA A 253 32.91 -13.29 -0.52
N GLN A 254 32.46 -12.05 -0.33
CA GLN A 254 32.15 -11.11 -1.41
C GLN A 254 33.38 -10.30 -1.86
N LEU A 255 34.40 -10.14 -1.00
CA LEU A 255 35.64 -9.44 -1.36
C LEU A 255 36.48 -10.23 -2.37
N ALA A 256 36.58 -11.56 -2.20
CA ALA A 256 37.38 -12.41 -3.08
C ALA A 256 36.75 -12.59 -4.47
N THR A 257 35.42 -12.67 -4.55
CA THR A 257 34.69 -12.87 -5.82
C THR A 257 34.67 -11.61 -6.68
N ILE A 258 34.55 -10.42 -6.07
CA ILE A 258 34.56 -9.14 -6.81
C ILE A 258 35.98 -8.79 -7.28
N ALA A 259 37.01 -9.03 -6.46
CA ALA A 259 38.40 -8.83 -6.87
C ALA A 259 38.84 -9.81 -7.96
N ALA A 260 38.37 -11.07 -7.91
CA ALA A 260 38.61 -12.06 -8.97
C ALA A 260 37.82 -11.78 -10.26
N LEU A 261 36.62 -11.18 -10.16
CA LEU A 261 35.86 -10.73 -11.34
C LEU A 261 36.52 -9.54 -12.04
N ALA A 262 37.15 -8.64 -11.28
CA ALA A 262 37.82 -7.47 -11.85
C ALA A 262 39.08 -7.85 -12.64
N SER A 263 39.88 -8.80 -12.13
CA SER A 263 41.06 -9.29 -12.85
C SER A 263 40.74 -10.18 -14.05
N THR A 264 39.55 -10.79 -14.09
CA THR A 264 39.09 -11.57 -15.26
C THR A 264 38.56 -10.67 -16.38
N LEU A 265 37.91 -9.55 -16.04
CA LEU A 265 37.49 -8.54 -17.02
C LEU A 265 38.67 -7.82 -17.69
N GLU A 266 39.78 -7.59 -16.97
CA GLU A 266 41.01 -7.03 -17.56
C GLU A 266 41.66 -7.97 -18.60
N ASN A 267 41.49 -9.29 -18.44
CA ASN A 267 42.01 -10.28 -19.40
C ASN A 267 41.12 -10.49 -20.64
N GLU A 268 39.80 -10.28 -20.54
CA GLU A 268 38.92 -10.34 -21.72
C GLU A 268 39.09 -9.12 -22.63
N VAL A 269 39.41 -7.95 -22.07
CA VAL A 269 39.65 -6.72 -22.85
C VAL A 269 40.93 -6.83 -23.71
N GLN A 270 41.94 -7.58 -23.28
CA GLN A 270 43.20 -7.73 -24.05
C GLN A 270 43.09 -8.67 -25.27
N LEU A 271 42.07 -9.52 -25.34
CA LEU A 271 41.86 -10.43 -26.48
C LEU A 271 41.02 -9.80 -27.60
N GLU A 272 40.18 -8.81 -27.30
CA GLU A 272 39.36 -8.11 -28.30
C GLU A 272 40.11 -6.96 -29.02
N GLU A 273 41.16 -6.39 -28.42
CA GLU A 273 41.94 -5.29 -29.03
C GLU A 273 42.79 -5.71 -30.25
N SER A 274 42.93 -7.01 -30.55
CA SER A 274 43.68 -7.49 -31.73
C SER A 274 42.89 -7.48 -33.05
N LYS A 275 41.60 -7.08 -33.04
CA LYS A 275 40.72 -7.17 -34.21
C LYS A 275 39.97 -5.88 -34.57
N THR A 276 40.57 -4.70 -34.48
CA THR A 276 40.07 -3.54 -35.24
C THR A 276 41.13 -2.45 -35.41
N ASP A 277 42.22 -2.74 -36.10
CA ASP A 277 43.08 -1.70 -36.68
C ASP A 277 42.87 -1.60 -38.18
N THR A 278 41.91 -0.77 -38.59
CA THR A 278 41.97 0.03 -39.83
C THR A 278 40.76 0.96 -39.92
N LYS A 279 40.88 2.18 -39.38
CA LYS A 279 40.29 3.38 -40.02
C LYS A 279 40.80 4.69 -39.42
N ALA A 280 41.76 5.27 -40.16
CA ALA A 280 41.92 6.68 -40.48
C ALA A 280 41.77 7.72 -39.35
N GLU A 281 42.91 8.27 -38.94
CA GLU A 281 43.04 9.64 -38.46
C GLU A 281 42.35 10.62 -39.42
N SER A 282 41.17 11.12 -39.05
CA SER A 282 40.60 12.31 -39.68
C SER A 282 40.87 13.50 -38.77
N LYS A 283 41.85 14.30 -39.18
CA LYS A 283 42.16 15.63 -38.63
C LYS A 283 40.90 16.50 -38.68
N LEU A 284 40.40 16.93 -37.53
CA LEU A 284 39.19 17.76 -37.43
C LEU A 284 39.57 19.22 -37.68
N GLU A 285 39.22 19.74 -38.85
CA GLU A 285 39.43 21.14 -39.23
C GLU A 285 38.08 21.87 -39.23
N TYR A 286 38.02 23.04 -38.58
CA TYR A 286 36.84 23.91 -38.56
C TYR A 286 37.18 25.26 -39.19
N LYS A 287 36.38 25.70 -40.17
CA LYS A 287 36.57 27.00 -40.84
C LYS A 287 35.65 28.04 -40.23
N ARG A 288 36.22 29.15 -39.76
CA ARG A 288 35.47 30.28 -39.19
C ARG A 288 34.70 31.01 -40.30
N THR A 289 33.45 31.34 -40.05
CA THR A 289 32.58 31.99 -41.06
C THR A 289 32.33 33.47 -40.75
N SER A 290 32.50 33.90 -39.49
CA SER A 290 32.20 35.26 -39.01
C SER A 290 32.98 35.68 -37.77
N ASP A 291 33.00 36.99 -37.49
CA ASP A 291 33.54 37.61 -36.27
C ASP A 291 32.52 37.70 -35.13
N GLN A 292 31.53 36.80 -35.11
CA GLN A 292 30.54 36.66 -34.04
C GLN A 292 30.77 35.36 -33.26
N TRP A 293 30.01 35.15 -32.19
CA TRP A 293 30.02 33.89 -31.46
C TRP A 293 29.53 32.75 -32.37
N GLU A 294 30.36 31.73 -32.57
CA GLU A 294 30.01 30.54 -33.36
C GLU A 294 29.96 29.29 -32.48
N THR A 295 29.02 28.40 -32.76
CA THR A 295 28.91 27.10 -32.08
C THR A 295 29.08 25.99 -33.11
N PHE A 296 29.99 25.05 -32.86
CA PHE A 296 30.22 23.90 -33.73
C PHE A 296 30.32 22.60 -32.92
N SER A 297 30.02 21.48 -33.55
CA SER A 297 30.00 20.17 -32.91
C SER A 297 31.31 19.42 -33.13
N CYS A 298 31.92 18.93 -32.05
CA CYS A 298 33.07 18.03 -32.12
C CYS A 298 32.63 16.61 -32.51
N ALA A 299 33.54 15.79 -33.04
CA ALA A 299 33.30 14.39 -33.37
C ALA A 299 32.82 13.54 -32.17
N CYS A 300 33.03 13.99 -30.93
CA CYS A 300 32.50 13.35 -29.72
C CYS A 300 31.04 13.73 -29.40
N GLY A 301 30.39 14.54 -30.24
CA GLY A 301 28.99 14.97 -30.08
C GLY A 301 28.77 16.16 -29.14
N ARG A 302 29.85 16.76 -28.58
CA ARG A 302 29.75 17.96 -27.73
C ARG A 302 29.85 19.24 -28.58
N ASN A 303 29.00 20.22 -28.28
CA ASN A 303 29.06 21.54 -28.89
C ASN A 303 30.11 22.41 -28.19
N LEU A 304 30.99 23.03 -28.97
CA LEU A 304 31.97 24.03 -28.49
C LEU A 304 31.61 25.40 -29.03
N GLN A 305 31.87 26.42 -28.23
CA GLN A 305 31.62 27.82 -28.56
C GLN A 305 32.95 28.52 -28.81
N LEU A 306 33.04 29.26 -29.91
CA LEU A 306 34.19 30.08 -30.28
C LEU A 306 33.86 31.54 -30.04
N SER A 307 34.70 32.22 -29.26
CA SER A 307 34.56 33.64 -28.95
C SER A 307 35.07 34.52 -30.10
N PRO A 308 34.46 35.70 -30.35
CA PRO A 308 34.95 36.68 -31.31
C PRO A 308 36.42 37.07 -31.14
N ALA A 309 36.89 37.11 -29.88
CA ALA A 309 38.25 37.53 -29.50
C ALA A 309 39.27 36.38 -29.51
N PHE A 310 38.90 35.17 -29.95
CA PHE A 310 39.81 34.03 -29.98
C PHE A 310 40.72 34.11 -31.22
N GLU A 311 42.03 34.26 -30.98
CA GLU A 311 43.05 34.43 -32.02
C GLU A 311 43.91 33.18 -32.28
N GLY A 312 43.68 32.08 -31.55
CA GLY A 312 44.47 30.85 -31.66
C GLY A 312 44.09 29.94 -32.84
N ASP A 313 45.03 29.14 -33.32
CA ASP A 313 44.85 28.22 -34.46
C ASP A 313 44.38 26.81 -34.06
N HIS A 314 44.37 26.50 -32.76
CA HIS A 314 44.02 25.19 -32.22
C HIS A 314 43.13 25.30 -30.97
N LEU A 315 42.14 24.42 -30.86
CA LEU A 315 41.25 24.29 -29.71
C LEU A 315 41.15 22.82 -29.28
N THR A 316 41.43 22.55 -28.01
CA THR A 316 41.28 21.21 -27.41
C THR A 316 39.83 21.00 -26.94
N CYS A 317 39.24 19.86 -27.32
CA CYS A 317 37.93 19.49 -26.77
C CYS A 317 38.07 18.91 -25.35
N GLY A 318 37.55 19.59 -24.33
CA GLY A 318 37.58 19.12 -22.94
C GLY A 318 36.82 17.82 -22.63
N SER A 319 36.12 17.21 -23.61
CA SER A 319 35.46 15.90 -23.44
C SER A 319 36.22 14.73 -24.01
N CYS A 320 36.93 14.93 -25.13
CA CYS A 320 37.56 13.85 -25.88
C CYS A 320 39.07 14.06 -26.08
N GLY A 321 39.61 15.20 -25.63
CA GLY A 321 41.03 15.52 -25.73
C GLY A 321 41.54 15.74 -27.16
N LYS A 322 40.68 15.69 -28.18
CA LYS A 322 41.08 15.90 -29.58
C LYS A 322 41.36 17.38 -29.86
N ASP A 323 42.45 17.63 -30.57
CA ASP A 323 42.80 18.94 -31.09
C ASP A 323 42.05 19.24 -32.38
N ILE A 324 41.37 20.39 -32.40
CA ILE A 324 40.62 20.89 -33.53
C ILE A 324 41.39 22.08 -34.08
N LYS A 325 41.77 22.02 -35.36
CA LYS A 325 42.45 23.12 -36.03
C LYS A 325 41.42 24.12 -36.54
N ILE A 326 41.57 25.39 -36.20
CA ILE A 326 40.70 26.47 -36.63
C ILE A 326 41.36 27.18 -37.82
N LEU A 327 40.67 27.17 -38.96
CA LEU A 327 41.07 27.89 -40.17
C LEU A 327 40.33 29.23 -40.22
N LYS A 328 41.07 30.32 -40.41
CA LYS A 328 40.51 31.66 -40.64
C LYS A 328 39.93 31.81 -42.04
#